data_AF-A0A7S0B2S4-F1
#
_entry.id   AF-A0A7S0B2S4-F1
#
_cell.length_a   1.000
_cell.length_b   1.000
_cell.length_c   1.000
_cell.angle_alpha   90.00
_cell.angle_beta   90.00
_cell.angle_gamma   90.00
#
_symmetry.space_group_name_H-M   'P 1'
#
loop_
_entity.id
_entity.type
_entity.pdbx_description
1 polymer ?
#
loop_
_entity_poly.entity_id
_entity_poly.type
_entity_poly.pdbx_seq_one_letter_code
_entity_poly.pdbx_strand_id
1 'polypeptide(L)'
;AHVKRVGFILGGAAGIATAFDAPIGGILYMFEEATMNTWPAELTFRAFVCTVCGALISRALFNLAGQDVHRLLIYVYEAEEGGSWDWIDVPFFALLAALLGLLSALFTRVIVAVWGFRQRLTHYLQRWQPYARI
;
A
#
# COMPACT_ATOMS: atom_id res chain seq x y z
N ALA A 1 -23.16 9.83 1.40
CA ALA A 1 -21.81 9.60 2.01
C ALA A 1 -21.38 8.14 1.91
N HIS A 2 -22.24 7.19 2.26
CA HIS A 2 -21.94 5.74 2.29
C HIS A 2 -21.38 5.18 0.96
N VAL A 3 -22.06 5.41 -0.17
CA VAL A 3 -21.63 4.92 -1.49
C VAL A 3 -20.24 5.44 -1.89
N LYS A 4 -19.93 6.70 -1.57
CA LYS A 4 -18.60 7.29 -1.85
C LYS A 4 -17.49 6.60 -1.06
N ARG A 5 -17.77 6.23 0.20
CA ARG A 5 -16.81 5.49 1.04
C ARG A 5 -16.59 4.07 0.52
N VAL A 6 -17.65 3.38 0.12
CA VAL A 6 -17.55 2.05 -0.50
C VAL A 6 -16.72 2.13 -1.80
N GLY A 7 -16.95 3.13 -2.64
CA GLY A 7 -16.16 3.36 -3.84
C GLY A 7 -14.66 3.63 -3.55
N PHE A 8 -14.37 4.45 -2.55
CA PHE A 8 -12.99 4.71 -2.10
C PHE A 8 -12.29 3.43 -1.63
N ILE A 9 -12.97 2.60 -0.84
CA ILE A 9 -12.43 1.33 -0.32
C ILE A 9 -12.16 0.35 -1.46
N LEU A 10 -13.14 0.12 -2.33
CA LEU A 10 -13.01 -0.82 -3.44
C LEU A 10 -11.91 -0.37 -4.41
N GLY A 11 -11.85 0.93 -4.72
CA GLY A 11 -10.81 1.49 -5.58
C GLY A 11 -9.41 1.43 -4.96
N GLY A 12 -9.29 1.79 -3.67
CA GLY A 12 -8.02 1.70 -2.94
C GLY A 12 -7.51 0.27 -2.83
N ALA A 13 -8.39 -0.68 -2.48
CA ALA A 13 -8.05 -2.09 -2.41
C ALA A 13 -7.60 -2.63 -3.78
N ALA A 14 -8.32 -2.28 -4.85
CA ALA A 14 -7.96 -2.67 -6.21
C ALA A 14 -6.62 -2.09 -6.66
N GLY A 15 -6.33 -0.82 -6.34
CA GLY A 15 -5.05 -0.18 -6.67
C GLY A 15 -3.85 -0.81 -5.96
N ILE A 16 -4.03 -1.20 -4.69
CA ILE A 16 -2.98 -1.90 -3.94
C ILE A 16 -2.81 -3.33 -4.46
N ALA A 17 -3.93 -4.02 -4.72
CA ALA A 17 -3.90 -5.35 -5.32
C ALA A 17 -3.19 -5.40 -6.67
N THR A 18 -3.39 -4.39 -7.54
CA THR A 18 -2.70 -4.32 -8.84
C THR A 18 -1.24 -3.93 -8.73
N ALA A 19 -0.87 -3.10 -7.74
CA ALA A 19 0.51 -2.67 -7.53
C ALA A 19 1.40 -3.79 -6.99
N PHE A 20 0.87 -4.65 -6.11
CA PHE A 20 1.64 -5.70 -5.42
C PHE A 20 1.28 -7.13 -5.85
N ASP A 21 0.39 -7.32 -6.82
CA ASP A 21 -0.18 -8.62 -7.23
C ASP A 21 -0.76 -9.43 -6.04
N ALA A 22 -1.27 -8.72 -5.03
CA ALA A 22 -1.72 -9.29 -3.76
C ALA A 22 -3.17 -8.89 -3.47
N PRO A 23 -4.18 -9.57 -4.07
CA PRO A 23 -5.59 -9.18 -3.95
C PRO A 23 -6.09 -9.21 -2.51
N ILE A 24 -5.73 -10.23 -1.73
CA ILE A 24 -6.12 -10.34 -0.32
C ILE A 24 -5.41 -9.27 0.53
N GLY A 25 -4.13 -8.99 0.25
CA GLY A 25 -3.36 -7.96 0.94
C GLY A 25 -3.97 -6.56 0.77
N GLY A 26 -4.43 -6.22 -0.44
CA GLY A 26 -5.11 -4.94 -0.69
C GLY A 26 -6.43 -4.78 0.07
N ILE A 27 -7.19 -5.87 0.25
CA ILE A 27 -8.43 -5.85 1.04
C ILE A 27 -8.13 -5.66 2.53
N LEU A 28 -7.15 -6.39 3.06
CA LEU A 28 -6.74 -6.28 4.47
C LEU A 28 -6.17 -4.91 4.80
N TYR A 29 -5.38 -4.32 3.89
CA TYR A 29 -4.89 -2.95 4.05
C TYR A 29 -6.05 -1.95 4.15
N MET A 30 -7.02 -2.03 3.24
CA MET A 30 -8.18 -1.13 3.32
C MET A 30 -9.07 -1.41 4.53
N PHE A 31 -9.07 -2.64 5.05
CA PHE A 31 -9.75 -2.96 6.30
C PHE A 31 -9.08 -2.28 7.50
N GLU A 32 -7.75 -2.30 7.57
CA GLU A 32 -6.96 -1.63 8.60
C GLU A 32 -7.11 -0.09 8.53
N GLU A 33 -6.93 0.49 7.35
CA GLU A 33 -6.91 1.95 7.17
C GLU A 33 -8.30 2.61 7.15
N ALA A 34 -9.34 1.94 6.63
CA ALA A 34 -10.65 2.59 6.44
C ALA A 34 -11.58 2.48 7.67
N THR A 35 -11.15 1.79 8.74
CA THR A 35 -11.83 1.59 10.05
C THR A 35 -13.36 1.78 9.98
N MET A 36 -14.06 0.84 9.34
CA MET A 36 -15.52 0.86 9.34
C MET A 36 -16.05 0.15 10.59
N ASN A 37 -16.81 0.87 11.43
CA ASN A 37 -17.50 0.30 12.60
C ASN A 37 -18.41 -0.90 12.27
N THR A 38 -18.78 -1.09 11.00
CA THR A 38 -19.49 -2.29 10.54
C THR A 38 -19.04 -2.60 9.12
N TRP A 39 -18.19 -3.62 8.97
CA TRP A 39 -17.79 -4.14 7.66
C TRP A 39 -18.74 -5.30 7.28
N PRO A 40 -19.68 -5.10 6.35
CA PRO A 40 -20.60 -6.16 5.96
C PRO A 40 -19.88 -7.22 5.12
N ALA A 41 -20.22 -8.49 5.32
CA ALA A 41 -19.61 -9.61 4.59
C ALA A 41 -19.77 -9.50 3.06
N GLU A 42 -20.86 -8.89 2.60
CA GLU A 42 -21.10 -8.59 1.18
C GLU A 42 -20.04 -7.64 0.60
N LEU A 43 -19.56 -6.67 1.39
CA LEU A 43 -18.52 -5.74 0.96
C LEU A 43 -17.18 -6.46 0.77
N THR A 44 -16.85 -7.43 1.61
CA THR A 44 -15.65 -8.26 1.45
C THR A 44 -15.67 -8.97 0.10
N PHE A 45 -16.79 -9.61 -0.25
CA PHE A 45 -16.89 -10.34 -1.50
C PHE A 45 -16.80 -9.41 -2.72
N ARG A 46 -17.43 -8.24 -2.66
CA ARG A 46 -17.32 -7.22 -3.71
C ARG A 46 -15.89 -6.69 -3.86
N ALA A 47 -15.18 -6.50 -2.75
CA ALA A 47 -13.76 -6.13 -2.75
C ALA A 47 -12.87 -7.23 -3.33
N PHE A 48 -13.16 -8.49 -2.98
CA PHE A 48 -12.46 -9.65 -3.52
C PHE A 48 -12.59 -9.75 -5.04
N VAL A 49 -13.81 -9.70 -5.58
CA VAL A 49 -14.02 -9.73 -7.04
C VAL A 49 -13.32 -8.55 -7.71
N CYS A 50 -13.44 -7.34 -7.15
CA CYS A 50 -12.83 -6.13 -7.71
C CYS A 50 -11.29 -6.21 -7.76
N THR A 51 -10.66 -6.63 -6.66
CA THR A 51 -9.20 -6.75 -6.56
C THR A 51 -8.64 -7.87 -7.43
N VAL A 52 -9.31 -9.02 -7.51
CA VAL A 52 -8.93 -10.13 -8.40
C VAL A 52 -9.04 -9.71 -9.86
N CYS A 53 -10.15 -9.09 -10.27
CA CYS A 53 -10.30 -8.56 -11.62
C CYS A 53 -9.20 -7.53 -11.95
N GLY A 54 -8.91 -6.62 -11.01
CA GLY A 54 -7.82 -5.66 -11.15
C GLY A 54 -6.47 -6.35 -11.40
N ALA A 55 -6.08 -7.27 -10.54
CA ALA A 55 -4.82 -8.00 -10.66
C ALA A 55 -4.72 -8.79 -11.98
N LEU A 56 -5.79 -9.49 -12.38
CA LEU A 56 -5.84 -10.22 -13.64
C LEU A 56 -5.71 -9.31 -14.87
N ILE A 57 -6.41 -8.18 -14.88
CA ILE A 57 -6.32 -7.20 -15.98
C ILE A 57 -4.93 -6.60 -16.04
N SER A 58 -4.36 -6.22 -14.89
CA SER A 58 -2.99 -5.72 -14.76
C SER A 58 -2.00 -6.72 -15.37
N ARG A 59 -2.08 -7.98 -14.95
CA ARG A 59 -1.25 -9.08 -15.46
C ARG A 59 -1.42 -9.31 -16.97
N ALA A 60 -2.65 -9.27 -17.47
CA ALA A 60 -2.93 -9.42 -18.90
C ALA A 60 -2.34 -8.27 -19.72
N LEU A 61 -2.46 -7.02 -19.25
CA LEU A 61 -1.89 -5.85 -19.91
C LEU A 61 -0.36 -5.90 -19.94
N PHE A 62 0.28 -6.31 -18.85
CA PHE A 62 1.75 -6.47 -18.83
C PHE A 62 2.22 -7.57 -19.79
N ASN A 63 1.50 -8.70 -19.84
CA ASN A 63 1.79 -9.77 -20.78
C ASN A 63 1.64 -9.31 -22.25
N LEU A 64 0.60 -8.54 -22.57
CA LEU A 64 0.40 -7.94 -23.89
C LEU A 64 1.48 -6.91 -24.26
N ALA A 65 2.00 -6.16 -23.28
CA ALA A 65 3.08 -5.19 -23.48
C ALA A 65 4.47 -5.85 -23.62
N GLY A 66 4.56 -7.18 -23.55
CA GLY A 66 5.83 -7.91 -23.56
C GLY A 66 6.73 -7.54 -22.37
N GLN A 67 6.14 -7.08 -21.26
CA GLN A 67 6.85 -6.78 -20.03
C GLN A 67 6.64 -7.93 -19.04
N ASP A 68 7.73 -8.44 -18.47
CA ASP A 68 7.61 -9.45 -17.42
C ASP A 68 6.95 -8.86 -16.17
N VAL A 69 5.85 -9.49 -15.76
CA VAL A 69 5.01 -9.15 -14.58
C VAL A 69 5.84 -9.06 -13.29
N HIS A 70 6.98 -9.75 -13.24
CA HIS A 70 7.86 -9.85 -12.08
C HIS A 70 8.58 -8.55 -11.73
N ARG A 71 8.52 -7.50 -12.58
CA ARG A 71 9.25 -6.25 -12.35
C ARG A 71 8.58 -5.29 -11.36
N LEU A 72 7.30 -5.50 -11.03
CA LEU A 72 6.54 -4.63 -10.11
C LEU A 72 6.40 -5.20 -8.71
N LEU A 73 6.68 -6.49 -8.53
CA LEU A 73 6.77 -7.10 -7.23
C LEU A 73 8.05 -6.57 -6.57
N ILE A 74 7.91 -5.79 -5.49
CA ILE A 74 9.02 -5.42 -4.59
C ILE A 74 9.70 -6.70 -4.01
N TYR A 75 9.02 -7.84 -4.13
CA TYR A 75 9.49 -9.14 -3.70
C TYR A 75 9.28 -10.18 -4.80
N VAL A 76 10.34 -10.55 -5.52
CA VAL A 76 10.33 -11.75 -6.35
C VAL A 76 10.47 -12.92 -5.38
N TYR A 77 9.43 -13.74 -5.24
CA TYR A 77 9.59 -15.07 -4.64
C TYR A 77 10.35 -15.92 -5.66
N GLU A 78 11.66 -15.72 -5.75
CA GLU A 78 12.52 -16.79 -6.22
C GLU A 78 12.37 -17.87 -5.18
N ALA A 79 11.81 -19.01 -5.59
CA ALA A 79 11.77 -20.20 -4.77
C ALA A 79 13.21 -20.68 -4.60
N GLU A 80 14.00 -19.97 -3.81
CA GLU A 80 15.23 -20.52 -3.27
C GLU A 80 14.80 -21.66 -2.35
N GLU A 81 14.89 -22.88 -2.90
CA GLU A 81 14.90 -24.10 -2.12
C GLU A 81 16.04 -24.00 -1.10
N GLY A 82 15.75 -23.65 0.16
CA GLY A 82 16.72 -23.90 1.23
C GLY A 82 16.71 -22.91 2.38
N GLY A 83 15.76 -23.07 3.30
CA GLY A 83 15.87 -22.49 4.63
C GLY A 83 14.66 -22.83 5.48
N SER A 84 14.66 -24.00 6.12
CA SER A 84 13.73 -24.24 7.23
C SER A 84 14.09 -23.27 8.35
N TRP A 85 13.14 -22.46 8.79
CA TRP A 85 13.32 -21.60 9.96
C TRP A 85 13.25 -22.45 11.24
N ASP A 86 14.09 -22.13 12.22
CA ASP A 86 14.05 -22.78 13.53
C ASP A 86 13.42 -21.84 14.57
N TRP A 87 12.86 -22.41 15.63
CA TRP A 87 12.27 -21.62 16.73
C TRP A 87 13.26 -20.68 17.43
N ILE A 88 14.57 -20.94 17.28
CA ILE A 88 15.63 -20.08 17.81
C ILE A 88 15.77 -18.76 17.03
N ASP A 89 15.25 -18.68 15.81
CA ASP A 89 15.32 -17.46 14.97
C ASP A 89 14.26 -16.42 15.34
N VAL A 90 13.16 -16.86 15.97
CA VAL A 90 12.03 -16.01 16.41
C VAL A 90 12.46 -14.79 17.25
N PRO A 91 13.30 -14.91 18.30
CA PRO A 91 13.78 -13.74 19.04
C PRO A 91 14.57 -12.75 18.18
N PHE A 92 15.30 -13.23 17.17
CA PHE A 92 16.03 -12.35 16.24
C PHE A 92 15.06 -11.61 15.31
N PHE A 93 14.01 -12.28 14.81
CA PHE A 93 12.95 -11.61 14.05
C PHE A 93 12.20 -10.56 14.89
N ALA A 94 11.95 -10.84 16.17
CA ALA A 94 11.33 -9.89 17.09
C ALA A 94 12.21 -8.66 17.34
N LEU A 95 13.52 -8.86 17.53
CA LEU A 95 14.48 -7.76 17.68
C LEU A 95 14.55 -6.91 16.40
N LEU A 96 14.62 -7.55 15.23
CA LEU A 96 14.61 -6.87 13.94
C LEU A 96 13.33 -6.05 13.75
N ALA A 97 12.16 -6.61 14.06
CA ALA A 97 10.88 -5.92 14.01
C ALA A 97 10.85 -4.69 14.92
N ALA A 98 11.40 -4.80 16.14
CA ALA A 98 11.49 -3.66 17.06
C ALA A 98 12.38 -2.53 16.51
N LEU A 99 13.55 -2.87 15.96
CA LEU A 99 14.46 -1.90 15.35
C LEU A 99 13.84 -1.22 14.12
N LEU A 100 13.20 -1.99 13.25
CA LEU A 100 12.47 -1.46 12.09
C LEU A 100 11.29 -0.57 12.50
N GLY A 101 10.57 -0.94 13.57
CA GLY A 101 9.49 -0.12 14.13
C GLY A 101 9.99 1.25 14.62
N LEU A 102 11.12 1.28 15.34
CA LEU A 102 11.76 2.52 15.77
C LEU A 102 12.22 3.38 14.59
N LEU A 103 12.84 2.76 13.58
CA LEU A 103 13.27 3.45 12.36
C LEU A 103 12.07 4.02 11.57
N SER A 104 10.99 3.26 11.46
CA SER A 104 9.74 3.70 10.80
C SER A 104 9.11 4.90 11.51
N ALA A 105 9.09 4.90 12.85
CA ALA A 105 8.63 6.03 13.64
C ALA A 105 9.50 7.28 13.42
N LEU A 106 10.82 7.13 13.41
CA LEU A 106 11.75 8.23 13.10
C LEU A 106 11.51 8.78 11.69
N PHE A 107 11.41 7.89 10.70
CA PHE A 107 11.19 8.25 9.31
C PHE A 107 9.88 9.03 9.11
N THR A 108 8.79 8.58 9.75
CA THR A 108 7.50 9.28 9.73
C THR A 108 7.63 10.69 10.31
N ARG A 109 8.35 10.87 11.42
CA ARG A 109 8.59 12.20 12.01
C ARG A 109 9.39 13.10 11.07
N VAL A 110 10.38 12.56 10.35
CA VAL A 110 11.15 13.32 9.36
C VAL A 110 10.26 13.76 8.20
N ILE A 111 9.43 12.86 7.65
CA ILE A 111 8.49 13.21 6.58
C ILE A 111 7.54 14.34 7.02
N VAL A 112 6.96 14.23 8.21
CA VAL A 112 6.06 15.26 8.74
C VAL A 112 6.78 16.59 8.95
N ALA A 113 8.03 16.58 9.44
CA ALA A 113 8.84 17.78 9.60
C ALA A 113 9.16 18.44 8.26
N VAL A 114 9.57 17.65 7.26
CA VAL A 114 9.84 18.13 5.90
C VAL A 114 8.57 18.68 5.26
N TRP A 115 7.43 18.00 5.41
CA TRP A 115 6.15 18.48 4.94
C TRP A 115 5.78 19.83 5.58
N GLY A 116 5.93 19.95 6.89
CA GLY A 116 5.71 21.20 7.61
C GLY A 116 6.63 22.34 7.16
N PHE A 117 7.91 22.03 6.89
CA PHE A 117 8.87 22.99 6.35
C PHE A 117 8.47 23.44 4.94
N ARG A 118 8.12 22.49 4.05
CA ARG A 118 7.64 22.77 2.69
C ARG A 118 6.39 23.63 2.71
N GLN A 119 5.42 23.34 3.57
CA GLN A 119 4.19 24.13 3.67
C GLN A 119 4.46 25.59 4.07
N ARG A 120 5.37 25.81 5.02
CA ARG A 120 5.79 27.17 5.40
C ARG A 120 6.48 27.88 4.24
N LEU A 121 7.41 27.20 3.57
CA LEU A 121 8.12 27.76 2.42
C LEU A 121 7.14 28.12 1.29
N THR A 122 6.17 27.24 0.98
CA THR A 122 5.11 27.51 0.00
C THR A 122 4.30 28.74 0.38
N HIS A 123 3.94 28.92 1.66
CA HIS A 123 3.22 30.12 2.12
C HIS A 123 4.04 31.40 1.91
N TYR A 124 5.36 31.37 2.08
CA TYR A 124 6.23 32.52 1.76
C TYR A 124 6.39 32.75 0.25
N LEU A 125 6.50 31.68 -0.53
CA LEU A 125 6.68 31.75 -1.99
C LEU A 125 5.39 32.09 -2.75
N GLN A 126 4.22 31.78 -2.20
CA GLN A 126 2.91 32.19 -2.75
C GLN A 126 2.77 33.70 -2.90
N ARG A 127 3.47 34.49 -2.07
CA ARG A 127 3.55 35.95 -2.22
C ARG A 127 4.23 36.38 -3.53
N TRP A 128 5.09 35.54 -4.09
CA TRP A 128 5.87 35.81 -5.30
C TRP A 128 5.34 35.06 -6.53
N GLN A 129 4.41 34.11 -6.37
CA GLN A 129 3.92 33.26 -7.45
C GLN A 129 2.37 33.17 -7.49
N PRO A 130 1.68 34.25 -7.93
CA PRO A 130 0.22 34.36 -7.86
C PRO A 130 -0.56 33.38 -8.78
N TYR A 131 0.12 32.76 -9.75
CA TYR A 131 -0.48 31.84 -10.72
C TYR A 131 -0.33 30.35 -10.36
N ALA A 132 0.45 30.02 -9.33
CA ALA A 132 0.55 28.65 -8.83
C ALA A 132 -0.60 28.37 -7.84
N ARG A 133 -1.83 28.24 -8.35
CA ARG A 133 -2.92 27.63 -7.58
C ARG A 133 -2.85 26.12 -7.82
N ILE A 134 -2.38 25.40 -6.82
CA ILE A 134 -2.57 23.96 -6.66
C ILE A 134 -3.71 23.81 -5.64
#